data_AF-A0A845LFT9-F1
#
_entry.id   AF-A0A845LFT9-F1
#
_cell.length_a   1.000
_cell.length_b   1.000
_cell.length_c   1.000
_cell.angle_alpha   90.00
_cell.angle_beta   90.00
_cell.angle_gamma   90.00
#
_symmetry.space_group_name_H-M   'P 1'
#
loop_
_entity.id
_entity.type
_entity.pdbx_description
1 polymer ?
#
loop_
_entity_poly.entity_id
_entity_poly.type
_entity_poly.pdbx_seq_one_letter_code
_entity_poly.pdbx_strand_id
1 'polypeptide(L)'
;MAEQNQTITVYSVASVGFFGFENGVFTKISGSGNIPTVITLVKDGQDNYSLLQYKEPMDGEGYRDSIHQMFPKNLSRDLFAGKIDTSDLVRQQENQAGAYLKTIGRKDPVQIRHVEKQFPTINVNASNKLFTDYCKNDTFLNKCPYWIGTREVLEDGARYIYETSQSKRTDGDDQIAFRKMQTTDHTIVKEKVYRIVGNEPVLESER
;
A
#
# COMPACT_ATOMS: atom_id res chain seq x y z
N MET A 1 -28.40 35.51 24.41
CA MET A 1 -27.45 34.56 25.03
C MET A 1 -26.42 34.24 23.96
N ALA A 2 -25.14 34.52 24.19
CA ALA A 2 -24.09 34.17 23.24
C ALA A 2 -23.77 32.67 23.44
N GLU A 3 -23.92 31.87 22.38
CA GLU A 3 -23.48 30.48 22.37
C GLU A 3 -21.98 30.43 22.67
N GLN A 4 -21.61 29.84 23.81
CA GLN A 4 -20.20 29.60 24.13
C GLN A 4 -19.74 28.38 23.32
N ASN A 5 -19.13 28.63 22.17
CA ASN A 5 -18.42 27.58 21.43
C ASN A 5 -17.29 27.01 22.29
N GLN A 6 -17.38 25.72 22.60
CA GLN A 6 -16.37 25.03 23.40
C GLN A 6 -15.36 24.36 22.47
N THR A 7 -14.08 24.65 22.67
CA THR A 7 -12.98 23.98 21.97
C THR A 7 -12.59 22.70 22.71
N ILE A 8 -12.42 21.61 21.97
CA ILE A 8 -11.97 20.32 22.48
C ILE A 8 -10.71 19.90 21.73
N THR A 9 -9.66 19.56 22.48
CA THR A 9 -8.41 19.02 21.92
C THR A 9 -8.34 17.53 22.21
N VAL A 10 -8.20 16.74 21.15
CA VAL A 10 -8.05 15.29 21.20
C VAL A 10 -6.61 14.94 20.83
N TYR A 11 -5.96 14.17 21.71
CA TYR A 11 -4.65 13.56 21.46
C TYR A 11 -4.88 12.11 21.10
N SER A 12 -4.50 11.72 19.88
CA SER A 12 -4.76 10.39 19.34
C SER A 12 -3.50 9.80 18.72
N VAL A 13 -3.54 8.49 18.48
CA VAL A 13 -2.60 7.80 17.62
C VAL A 13 -3.42 7.20 16.48
N ALA A 14 -3.17 7.68 15.27
CA ALA A 14 -3.85 7.27 14.06
C ALA A 14 -3.01 6.25 13.27
N SER A 15 -3.62 5.64 12.27
CA SER A 15 -2.91 4.82 11.29
C SER A 15 -3.58 4.94 9.95
N VAL A 16 -2.79 4.81 8.87
CA VAL A 16 -3.28 4.80 7.50
C VAL A 16 -2.77 3.56 6.78
N GLY A 17 -3.61 2.98 5.92
CA GLY A 17 -3.25 1.84 5.10
C GLY A 17 -3.83 1.98 3.70
N PHE A 18 -2.96 1.86 2.70
CA PHE A 18 -3.38 1.71 1.31
C PHE A 18 -3.46 0.22 1.00
N PHE A 19 -4.61 -0.20 0.48
CA PHE A 19 -4.87 -1.59 0.16
C PHE A 19 -4.89 -1.81 -1.35
N GLY A 20 -4.40 -2.97 -1.78
CA GLY A 20 -4.40 -3.42 -3.16
C GLY A 20 -4.71 -4.91 -3.23
N PHE A 21 -5.22 -5.36 -4.37
CA PHE A 21 -5.37 -6.79 -4.62
C PHE A 21 -4.05 -7.36 -5.10
N GLU A 22 -3.50 -8.33 -4.39
CA GLU A 22 -2.29 -9.05 -4.76
C GLU A 22 -2.51 -10.55 -4.53
N ASN A 23 -2.23 -11.40 -5.52
CA ASN A 23 -2.42 -12.85 -5.43
C ASN A 23 -3.81 -13.28 -4.91
N GLY A 24 -4.87 -12.56 -5.30
CA GLY A 24 -6.25 -12.83 -4.85
C GLY A 24 -6.53 -12.44 -3.39
N VAL A 25 -5.65 -11.67 -2.76
CA VAL A 25 -5.80 -11.15 -1.39
C VAL A 25 -5.88 -9.63 -1.43
N PHE A 26 -6.82 -9.04 -0.70
CA PHE A 26 -6.88 -7.60 -0.51
C PHE A 26 -5.97 -7.21 0.66
N THR A 27 -4.73 -6.82 0.35
CA THR A 27 -3.66 -6.64 1.33
C THR A 27 -3.18 -5.20 1.41
N LYS A 28 -2.60 -4.83 2.56
CA LYS A 28 -1.99 -3.52 2.75
C LYS A 28 -0.67 -3.45 1.99
N ILE A 29 -0.62 -2.61 0.96
CA ILE A 29 0.54 -2.43 0.08
C ILE A 29 1.43 -1.26 0.49
N SER A 30 0.89 -0.30 1.24
CA SER A 30 1.65 0.81 1.83
C SER A 30 0.86 1.49 2.95
N GLY A 31 1.46 2.49 3.58
CA GLY A 31 0.84 3.30 4.63
C GLY A 31 1.78 3.49 5.81
N SER A 32 1.22 4.02 6.90
CA SER A 32 1.96 4.30 8.13
C SER A 32 1.16 3.84 9.35
N GLY A 33 1.89 3.35 10.35
CA GLY A 33 1.34 2.95 11.63
C GLY A 33 1.69 3.97 12.69
N ASN A 34 0.84 4.06 13.71
CA ASN A 34 1.12 4.78 14.96
C ASN A 34 1.49 6.26 14.78
N ILE A 35 0.70 7.00 14.00
CA ILE A 35 0.87 8.43 13.71
C ILE A 35 0.29 9.25 14.85
N PRO A 36 1.08 9.90 15.71
CA PRO A 36 0.56 10.76 16.76
C PRO A 36 -0.15 11.95 16.11
N THR A 37 -1.36 12.26 16.55
CA THR A 37 -2.20 13.29 15.93
C THR A 37 -2.84 14.16 17.01
N VAL A 38 -2.87 15.47 16.78
CA VAL A 38 -3.66 16.42 17.56
C VAL A 38 -4.83 16.91 16.71
N ILE A 39 -6.04 16.70 17.21
CA ILE A 39 -7.28 17.14 16.56
C ILE A 39 -7.94 18.17 17.46
N THR A 40 -8.22 19.34 16.91
CA THR A 40 -8.97 20.40 17.60
C THR A 40 -10.35 20.49 16.98
N LEU A 41 -11.38 20.35 17.80
CA LEU A 41 -12.79 20.42 17.42
C LEU A 41 -13.45 21.62 18.07
N VAL A 42 -14.43 22.21 17.40
CA VAL A 42 -15.39 23.14 18.00
C VAL A 42 -16.71 22.42 18.19
N LYS A 43 -17.22 22.48 19.41
CA LYS A 43 -18.56 22.00 19.76
C LYS A 43 -19.52 23.18 19.76
N ASP A 44 -20.62 23.06 19.01
CA ASP A 44 -21.68 24.06 18.99
C ASP A 44 -22.70 23.84 20.14
N GLY A 45 -23.67 24.75 20.27
CA GLY A 45 -24.74 24.66 21.28
C GLY A 45 -25.72 23.50 21.08
N GLN A 46 -25.61 22.75 19.98
CA GLN A 46 -26.46 21.61 19.61
C GLN A 46 -25.71 20.26 19.70
N ASP A 47 -24.55 20.24 20.35
CA ASP A 47 -23.67 19.08 20.49
C ASP A 47 -23.08 18.55 19.16
N ASN A 48 -23.08 19.34 18.09
CA ASN A 48 -22.35 18.99 16.87
C ASN A 48 -20.88 19.39 16.98
N TYR A 49 -20.02 18.61 16.32
CA TYR A 49 -18.58 18.85 16.27
C TYR A 49 -18.15 19.23 14.87
N SER A 50 -17.40 20.33 14.76
CA SER A 50 -16.72 20.74 13.53
C SER A 50 -15.21 20.68 13.71
N LEU A 51 -14.50 20.16 12.71
CA LEU A 51 -13.04 20.12 12.71
C LEU A 51 -12.48 21.54 12.57
N LEU A 52 -11.71 21.98 13.57
CA LEU A 52 -10.98 23.25 13.51
C LEU A 52 -9.55 23.04 13.01
N GLN A 53 -8.89 21.99 13.49
CA GLN A 53 -7.51 21.71 13.13
C GLN A 53 -7.19 20.21 13.21
N TYR A 54 -6.36 19.76 12.28
CA TYR A 54 -5.71 18.47 12.29
C TYR A 54 -4.20 18.69 12.15
N LYS A 55 -3.39 18.12 13.06
CA LYS A 55 -1.94 18.29 13.04
C LYS A 55 -1.21 16.98 13.34
N GLU A 56 -0.25 16.66 12.49
CA GLU A 56 0.72 15.57 12.64
C GLU A 56 2.10 16.13 13.02
N PRO A 57 2.97 15.35 13.68
CA PRO A 57 4.36 15.72 13.92
C PRO A 57 5.12 15.89 12.61
N MET A 58 6.24 16.60 12.67
CA MET A 58 7.19 16.64 11.57
C MET A 58 7.88 15.29 11.42
N ASP A 59 8.38 14.97 10.23
CA ASP A 59 9.20 13.78 10.01
C ASP A 59 10.69 14.02 10.31
N GLY A 60 11.46 12.93 10.38
CA GLY A 60 12.92 12.96 10.48
C GLY A 60 13.43 13.58 11.78
N GLU A 61 14.47 14.41 11.66
CA GLU A 61 15.14 15.04 12.82
C GLU A 61 14.20 15.91 13.66
N GLY A 62 13.15 16.48 13.05
CA GLY A 62 12.15 17.32 13.74
C GLY A 62 11.06 16.55 14.48
N TYR A 63 10.98 15.23 14.32
CA TYR A 63 9.89 14.42 14.87
C TYR A 63 9.76 14.56 16.39
N ARG A 64 10.87 14.39 17.11
CA ARG A 64 10.85 14.40 18.57
C ARG A 64 10.40 15.74 19.15
N ASP A 65 10.94 16.83 18.61
CA ASP A 65 10.65 18.18 19.09
C ASP A 65 9.22 18.59 18.77
N SER A 66 8.71 18.24 17.59
CA SER A 66 7.32 18.52 17.21
C SER A 66 6.32 17.81 18.12
N ILE A 67 6.59 16.55 18.54
CA ILE A 67 5.77 15.85 19.53
C ILE A 67 5.78 16.56 20.89
N HIS A 68 6.95 16.99 21.38
CA HIS A 68 7.03 17.71 22.65
C HIS A 68 6.32 19.06 22.64
N GLN A 69 6.23 19.71 21.49
CA GLN A 69 5.48 20.96 21.31
C GLN A 69 3.98 20.72 21.18
N MET A 70 3.57 19.62 20.56
CA MET A 70 2.17 19.31 20.26
C MET A 70 1.45 18.63 21.42
N PHE A 71 2.13 17.77 22.17
CA PHE A 71 1.53 16.92 23.20
C PHE A 71 1.85 17.40 24.61
N PRO A 72 0.92 17.26 25.56
CA PRO A 72 1.20 17.36 26.98
C PRO A 72 2.38 16.47 27.39
N LYS A 73 3.20 16.94 28.35
CA LYS A 73 4.44 16.25 28.75
C LYS A 73 4.22 14.79 29.14
N ASN A 74 3.15 14.49 29.88
CA ASN A 74 2.80 13.12 30.27
C ASN A 74 2.49 12.24 29.05
N LEU A 75 1.67 12.72 28.11
CA LEU A 75 1.29 11.98 26.90
C LEU A 75 2.48 11.79 25.96
N SER A 76 3.31 12.81 25.76
CA SER A 76 4.54 12.68 24.95
C SER A 76 5.47 11.61 25.52
N ARG A 77 5.65 11.59 26.84
CA ARG A 77 6.45 10.57 27.53
C ARG A 77 5.86 9.17 27.35
N ASP A 78 4.55 9.01 27.49
CA ASP A 78 3.90 7.71 27.38
C ASP A 78 3.93 7.18 25.93
N LEU A 79 3.81 8.08 24.94
CA LEU A 79 4.01 7.78 23.53
C LEU A 79 5.43 7.26 23.26
N PHE A 80 6.47 7.99 23.69
CA PHE A 80 7.87 7.56 23.49
C PHE A 80 8.23 6.29 24.28
N ALA A 81 7.56 6.05 25.41
CA ALA A 81 7.73 4.83 26.19
C ALA A 81 6.94 3.62 25.63
N GLY A 82 6.21 3.78 24.51
CA GLY A 82 5.42 2.71 23.91
C GLY A 82 4.25 2.24 24.79
N LYS A 83 3.75 3.10 25.68
CA LYS A 83 2.65 2.75 26.61
C LYS A 83 1.26 2.94 26.02
N ILE A 84 1.17 3.53 24.83
CA ILE A 84 -0.10 3.72 24.13
C ILE A 84 -0.47 2.41 23.44
N ASP A 85 -1.60 1.84 23.84
CA ASP A 85 -2.15 0.67 23.17
C ASP A 85 -2.62 1.05 21.76
N THR A 86 -1.97 0.45 20.76
CA THR A 86 -2.25 0.62 19.33
C THR A 86 -2.70 -0.67 18.67
N SER A 87 -2.95 -1.71 19.47
CA SER A 87 -3.33 -3.04 18.98
C SER A 87 -4.65 -3.02 18.18
N ASP A 88 -5.55 -2.11 18.52
CA ASP A 88 -6.85 -2.01 17.86
C ASP A 88 -6.80 -1.39 16.45
N LEU A 89 -5.73 -0.62 16.13
CA LEU A 89 -5.60 0.06 14.85
C LEU A 89 -5.60 -0.92 13.67
N VAL A 90 -5.00 -2.08 13.86
CA VAL A 90 -4.96 -3.17 12.88
C VAL A 90 -6.37 -3.69 12.60
N ARG A 91 -7.14 -3.98 13.65
CA ARG A 91 -8.54 -4.45 13.53
C ARG A 91 -9.42 -3.41 12.85
N GLN A 92 -9.23 -2.12 13.18
CA GLN A 92 -9.97 -1.03 12.53
C GLN A 92 -9.68 -0.95 11.03
N GLN A 93 -8.41 -1.04 10.62
CA GLN A 93 -8.04 -1.05 9.20
C GLN A 93 -8.63 -2.26 8.46
N GLU A 94 -8.57 -3.47 9.04
CA GLU A 94 -9.15 -4.66 8.42
C GLU A 94 -10.68 -4.55 8.28
N ASN A 95 -11.37 -4.00 9.29
CA ASN A 95 -12.81 -3.76 9.23
C ASN A 95 -13.18 -2.75 8.14
N GLN A 96 -12.43 -1.65 8.01
CA GLN A 96 -12.65 -0.64 6.98
C GLN A 96 -12.40 -1.20 5.57
N ALA A 97 -11.31 -1.95 5.38
CA ALA A 97 -11.00 -2.63 4.12
C ALA A 97 -12.09 -3.66 3.76
N GLY A 98 -12.56 -4.46 4.73
CA GLY A 98 -13.66 -5.40 4.54
C GLY A 98 -14.99 -4.73 4.22
N ALA A 99 -15.28 -3.58 4.85
CA ALA A 99 -16.47 -2.78 4.52
C ALA A 99 -16.40 -2.27 3.08
N TYR A 100 -15.24 -1.78 2.64
CA TYR A 100 -15.02 -1.39 1.24
C TYR A 100 -15.22 -2.56 0.26
N LEU A 101 -14.69 -3.76 0.54
CA LEU A 101 -14.91 -4.92 -0.33
C LEU A 101 -16.41 -5.22 -0.53
N LYS A 102 -17.22 -5.06 0.52
CA LYS A 102 -18.68 -5.22 0.42
C LYS A 102 -19.32 -4.18 -0.52
N THR A 103 -18.86 -2.93 -0.53
CA THR A 103 -19.43 -1.88 -1.40
C THR A 103 -19.18 -2.15 -2.88
N ILE A 104 -18.10 -2.88 -3.21
CA ILE A 104 -17.76 -3.28 -4.57
C ILE A 104 -18.15 -4.73 -4.90
N GLY A 105 -18.90 -5.41 -4.01
CA GLY A 105 -19.39 -6.77 -4.23
C GLY A 105 -18.32 -7.87 -4.20
N ARG A 106 -17.14 -7.62 -3.60
CA ARG A 106 -16.02 -8.56 -3.51
C ARG A 106 -16.00 -9.28 -2.15
N LYS A 107 -15.44 -10.49 -2.13
CA LYS A 107 -15.35 -11.36 -0.94
C LYS A 107 -13.92 -11.87 -0.66
N ASP A 108 -12.95 -11.26 -1.31
CA ASP A 108 -11.53 -11.59 -1.16
C ASP A 108 -11.10 -11.46 0.31
N PRO A 109 -10.16 -12.31 0.78
CA PRO A 109 -9.63 -12.19 2.12
C PRO A 109 -8.91 -10.85 2.31
N VAL A 110 -9.15 -10.20 3.45
CA VAL A 110 -8.43 -9.01 3.87
C VAL A 110 -7.25 -9.44 4.73
N GLN A 111 -6.04 -8.98 4.40
CA GLN A 111 -4.84 -9.29 5.19
C GLN A 111 -3.93 -8.07 5.29
N ILE A 112 -3.82 -7.51 6.48
CA ILE A 112 -2.93 -6.35 6.72
C ILE A 112 -1.48 -6.76 7.00
N ARG A 113 -1.26 -7.98 7.50
CA ARG A 113 0.09 -8.47 7.79
C ARG A 113 0.84 -8.69 6.48
N HIS A 114 2.16 -8.50 6.54
CA HIS A 114 3.02 -8.70 5.39
C HIS A 114 2.85 -10.12 4.83
N VAL A 115 2.55 -10.19 3.54
CA VAL A 115 2.52 -11.44 2.78
C VAL A 115 3.86 -11.57 2.06
N GLU A 116 4.62 -12.62 2.41
CA GLU A 116 5.91 -12.90 1.78
C GLU A 116 5.71 -13.10 0.26
N LYS A 117 6.61 -12.49 -0.53
CA LYS A 117 6.55 -12.54 -1.98
C LYS A 117 7.71 -13.36 -2.51
N GLN A 118 7.41 -14.27 -3.43
CA GLN A 118 8.44 -15.04 -4.12
C GLN A 118 9.10 -14.19 -5.21
N PHE A 119 10.42 -14.03 -5.16
CA PHE A 119 11.16 -13.35 -6.21
C PHE A 119 11.55 -14.29 -7.35
N PRO A 120 11.69 -13.78 -8.58
CA PRO A 120 12.29 -14.55 -9.67
C PRO A 120 13.72 -14.96 -9.34
N THR A 121 14.03 -16.25 -9.54
CA THR A 121 15.37 -16.80 -9.34
C THR A 121 16.14 -16.73 -10.65
N ILE A 122 16.74 -15.58 -10.94
CA ILE A 122 17.50 -15.31 -12.18
C ILE A 122 18.80 -14.57 -11.86
N ASN A 123 19.67 -14.38 -12.86
CA ASN A 123 20.90 -13.60 -12.70
C ASN A 123 20.59 -12.17 -12.18
N VAL A 124 21.36 -11.69 -11.20
CA VAL A 124 21.13 -10.39 -10.55
C VAL A 124 21.19 -9.20 -11.53
N ASN A 125 22.08 -9.24 -12.53
CA ASN A 125 22.16 -8.19 -13.54
C ASN A 125 20.94 -8.20 -14.46
N ALA A 126 20.47 -9.40 -14.83
CA ALA A 126 19.25 -9.54 -15.62
C ALA A 126 18.01 -9.06 -14.82
N SER A 127 17.96 -9.37 -13.52
CA SER A 127 16.92 -8.87 -12.61
C SER A 127 16.93 -7.34 -12.52
N ASN A 128 18.09 -6.73 -12.27
CA ASN A 128 18.21 -5.26 -12.24
C ASN A 128 17.77 -4.62 -13.56
N LYS A 129 18.15 -5.20 -14.70
CA LYS A 129 17.71 -4.71 -16.02
C LYS A 129 16.20 -4.78 -16.18
N LEU A 130 15.59 -5.93 -15.89
CA LEU A 130 14.14 -6.13 -16.05
C LEU A 130 13.33 -5.24 -15.10
N PHE A 131 13.65 -5.28 -13.81
CA PHE A 131 12.79 -4.72 -12.77
C PHE A 131 13.17 -3.29 -12.37
N THR A 132 14.33 -2.79 -12.78
CA THR A 132 14.76 -1.40 -12.53
C THR A 132 14.90 -0.62 -13.83
N ASP A 133 15.74 -1.06 -14.76
CA ASP A 133 16.11 -0.22 -15.90
C ASP A 133 15.02 -0.15 -16.97
N TYR A 134 14.45 -1.29 -17.38
CA TYR A 134 13.38 -1.32 -18.37
C TYR A 134 12.10 -0.69 -17.81
N CYS A 135 11.80 -0.92 -16.53
CA CYS A 135 10.67 -0.32 -15.83
C CYS A 135 10.68 1.22 -15.78
N LYS A 136 11.84 1.90 -15.96
CA LYS A 136 11.89 3.37 -15.98
C LYS A 136 11.16 3.97 -17.19
N ASN A 137 11.24 3.30 -18.33
CA ASN A 137 10.74 3.80 -19.62
C ASN A 137 9.54 3.00 -20.14
N ASP A 138 9.24 1.84 -19.55
CA ASP A 138 8.11 1.01 -19.91
C ASP A 138 7.07 1.00 -18.79
N THR A 139 6.00 1.77 -18.98
CA THR A 139 4.90 1.87 -18.01
C THR A 139 4.15 0.55 -17.82
N PHE A 140 4.17 -0.36 -18.80
CA PHE A 140 3.56 -1.68 -18.66
C PHE A 140 4.38 -2.55 -17.72
N LEU A 141 5.70 -2.62 -17.91
CA LEU A 141 6.59 -3.34 -17.00
C LEU A 141 6.60 -2.75 -15.59
N ASN A 142 6.55 -1.42 -15.47
CA ASN A 142 6.50 -0.74 -14.18
C ASN A 142 5.27 -1.12 -13.33
N LYS A 143 4.15 -1.45 -13.99
CA LYS A 143 2.91 -1.86 -13.32
C LYS A 143 2.92 -3.34 -12.93
N CYS A 144 3.69 -4.17 -13.63
CA CYS A 144 3.89 -5.55 -13.24
C CYS A 144 4.64 -5.66 -11.90
N PRO A 145 4.32 -6.67 -11.07
CA PRO A 145 5.04 -6.88 -9.83
C PRO A 145 6.50 -7.27 -10.07
N TYR A 146 7.42 -6.79 -9.23
CA TYR A 146 8.83 -7.23 -9.27
C TYR A 146 9.03 -8.61 -8.62
N TRP A 147 7.94 -9.25 -8.22
CA TRP A 147 7.87 -10.59 -7.63
C TRP A 147 6.94 -11.46 -8.47
N ILE A 148 7.08 -12.79 -8.35
CA ILE A 148 6.20 -13.75 -9.02
C ILE A 148 4.80 -13.66 -8.40
N GLY A 149 3.81 -13.43 -9.25
CA GLY A 149 2.41 -13.30 -8.85
C GLY A 149 1.69 -12.19 -9.58
N THR A 150 0.60 -11.75 -8.98
CA THR A 150 -0.34 -10.79 -9.58
C THR A 150 -0.60 -9.61 -8.67
N ARG A 151 -0.94 -8.46 -9.28
CA ARG A 151 -1.59 -7.33 -8.61
C ARG A 151 -2.69 -6.75 -9.50
N GLU A 152 -3.74 -6.19 -8.91
CA GLU A 152 -4.72 -5.40 -9.68
C GLU A 152 -4.34 -3.92 -9.70
N VAL A 153 -4.52 -3.28 -10.86
CA VAL A 153 -4.33 -1.83 -11.04
C VAL A 153 -5.60 -1.23 -11.63
N LEU A 154 -6.03 -0.08 -11.11
CA LEU A 154 -7.14 0.70 -11.65
C LEU A 154 -6.62 1.69 -12.69
N GLU A 155 -7.15 1.62 -13.91
CA GLU A 155 -6.80 2.47 -15.04
C GLU A 155 -8.08 3.00 -15.67
N ASP A 156 -8.26 4.33 -15.68
CA ASP A 156 -9.43 4.99 -16.27
C ASP A 156 -10.78 4.40 -15.81
N GLY A 157 -10.85 3.97 -14.54
CA GLY A 157 -12.03 3.37 -13.92
C GLY A 157 -12.19 1.86 -14.17
N ALA A 158 -11.35 1.23 -14.99
CA ALA A 158 -11.34 -0.21 -15.23
C ALA A 158 -10.21 -0.90 -14.44
N ARG A 159 -10.46 -2.11 -13.92
CA ARG A 159 -9.44 -2.90 -13.21
C ARG A 159 -8.80 -3.93 -14.13
N TYR A 160 -7.48 -3.99 -14.12
CA TYR A 160 -6.68 -4.98 -14.83
C TYR A 160 -5.79 -5.76 -13.86
N ILE A 161 -5.52 -7.02 -14.19
CA ILE A 161 -4.56 -7.86 -13.49
C ILE A 161 -3.21 -7.72 -14.19
N TYR A 162 -2.20 -7.33 -13.44
CA TYR A 162 -0.81 -7.31 -13.86
C TYR A 162 -0.08 -8.49 -13.23
N GLU A 163 0.59 -9.28 -14.04
CA GLU A 163 1.28 -10.51 -13.62
C GLU A 163 2.77 -10.46 -13.99
N THR A 164 3.58 -11.07 -13.12
CA THR A 164 4.93 -11.52 -13.42
C THR A 164 5.02 -13.01 -13.11
N SER A 165 5.51 -13.80 -14.06
CA SER A 165 5.68 -15.24 -13.92
C SER A 165 7.06 -15.69 -14.40
N GLN A 166 7.57 -16.79 -13.82
CA GLN A 166 8.81 -17.43 -14.23
C GLN A 166 8.52 -18.86 -14.69
N SER A 167 9.14 -19.27 -15.79
CA SER A 167 9.15 -20.64 -16.27
C SER A 167 10.57 -21.06 -16.67
N LYS A 168 10.79 -22.37 -16.80
CA LYS A 168 12.01 -22.93 -17.37
C LYS A 168 11.74 -23.37 -18.80
N ARG A 169 12.63 -22.99 -19.71
CA ARG A 169 12.59 -23.43 -21.09
C ARG A 169 13.16 -24.85 -21.24
N THR A 170 12.88 -25.47 -22.39
CA THR A 170 13.41 -26.80 -22.74
C THR A 170 14.94 -26.83 -22.85
N ASP A 171 15.57 -25.69 -23.15
CA ASP A 171 17.03 -25.53 -23.19
C ASP A 171 17.65 -25.16 -21.83
N GLY A 172 16.84 -25.09 -20.76
CA GLY A 172 17.29 -24.86 -19.38
C GLY A 172 17.34 -23.39 -18.96
N ASP A 173 17.22 -22.46 -19.91
CA ASP A 173 17.21 -21.02 -19.63
C ASP A 173 15.92 -20.61 -18.90
N ASP A 174 16.05 -19.60 -18.04
CA ASP A 174 14.90 -18.97 -17.38
C ASP A 174 14.14 -18.08 -18.37
N GLN A 175 12.82 -18.07 -18.23
CA GLN A 175 11.93 -17.19 -18.97
C GLN A 175 11.06 -16.41 -17.98
N ILE A 176 10.98 -15.09 -18.16
CA ILE A 176 10.13 -14.19 -17.39
C ILE A 176 9.05 -13.65 -18.31
N ALA A 177 7.79 -13.85 -17.94
CA ALA A 177 6.64 -13.33 -18.67
C ALA A 177 5.88 -12.31 -17.83
N PHE A 178 5.61 -11.17 -18.44
CA PHE A 178 4.79 -10.08 -17.92
C PHE A 178 3.47 -10.05 -18.66
N ARG A 179 2.35 -9.94 -17.95
CA ARG A 179 1.01 -9.91 -18.56
C ARG A 179 0.13 -8.82 -17.97
N LYS A 180 -0.67 -8.18 -18.83
CA LYS A 180 -1.85 -7.40 -18.46
C LYS A 180 -3.07 -8.20 -18.91
N MET A 181 -4.00 -8.44 -18.00
CA MET A 181 -5.19 -9.25 -18.24
C MET A 181 -6.44 -8.51 -17.78
N GLN A 182 -7.56 -8.76 -18.45
CA GLN A 182 -8.88 -8.35 -17.96
C GLN A 182 -9.22 -9.09 -16.66
N THR A 183 -9.85 -8.40 -15.72
CA THR A 183 -10.28 -9.00 -14.44
C THR A 183 -11.47 -9.95 -14.59
N THR A 184 -12.26 -9.84 -15.66
CA THR A 184 -13.51 -10.57 -15.86
C THR A 184 -13.33 -11.99 -16.39
N ASP A 185 -12.40 -12.17 -17.33
CA ASP A 185 -12.22 -13.43 -18.07
C ASP A 185 -10.74 -13.82 -18.22
N HIS A 186 -9.83 -13.07 -17.60
CA HIS A 186 -8.38 -13.25 -17.71
C HIS A 186 -7.83 -13.16 -19.14
N THR A 187 -8.58 -12.55 -20.07
CA THR A 187 -8.09 -12.32 -21.43
C THR A 187 -6.83 -11.46 -21.39
N ILE A 188 -5.76 -11.94 -22.01
CA ILE A 188 -4.48 -11.24 -22.11
C ILE A 188 -4.64 -10.05 -23.08
N VAL A 189 -4.46 -8.85 -22.53
CA VAL A 189 -4.51 -7.58 -23.25
C VAL A 189 -3.12 -7.18 -23.75
N LYS A 190 -2.09 -7.48 -22.96
CA LYS A 190 -0.68 -7.21 -23.31
C LYS A 190 0.23 -8.25 -22.67
N GLU A 191 1.26 -8.66 -23.38
CA GLU A 191 2.24 -9.64 -22.89
C GLU A 191 3.65 -9.32 -23.39
N LYS A 192 4.64 -9.46 -22.51
CA LYS A 192 6.06 -9.45 -22.87
C LYS A 192 6.76 -10.65 -22.27
N VAL A 193 7.52 -11.37 -23.08
CA VAL A 193 8.27 -12.55 -22.65
C VAL A 193 9.75 -12.33 -22.89
N TYR A 194 10.55 -12.51 -21.84
CA TYR A 194 11.99 -12.39 -21.87
C TYR A 194 12.65 -13.71 -21.56
N ARG A 195 13.65 -14.08 -22.36
CA ARG A 195 14.59 -15.15 -22.05
C ARG A 195 15.79 -14.57 -21.33
N ILE A 196 16.25 -15.24 -20.30
CA ILE A 196 17.45 -14.87 -19.56
C ILE A 196 18.64 -15.64 -20.15
N VAL A 197 19.52 -14.92 -20.86
CA VAL A 197 20.75 -15.48 -21.44
C VAL A 197 21.94 -14.95 -20.66
N GLY A 198 22.48 -15.76 -19.76
CA GLY A 198 23.55 -15.35 -18.86
C GLY A 198 23.11 -14.21 -17.94
N ASN A 199 23.61 -13.00 -18.19
CA ASN A 199 23.29 -11.78 -17.45
C ASN A 199 22.34 -10.81 -18.20
N GLU A 200 21.84 -11.21 -19.38
CA GLU A 200 21.02 -10.37 -20.24
C GLU A 200 19.58 -10.90 -20.37
N PRO A 201 18.56 -10.05 -20.14
CA PRO A 201 17.20 -10.35 -20.55
C PRO A 201 17.01 -10.01 -22.04
N VAL A 202 16.66 -11.00 -22.85
CA VAL A 202 16.41 -10.85 -24.28
C VAL A 202 14.91 -10.96 -24.53
N LEU A 203 14.29 -9.92 -25.10
CA LEU A 203 12.87 -9.95 -25.47
C LEU A 203 12.65 -11.00 -26.57
N GLU A 204 11.79 -11.98 -26.29
CA GLU A 204 11.43 -13.05 -27.23
C GLU A 204 10.13 -12.77 -27.96
N SER A 205 9.14 -12.22 -27.25
CA SER A 205 7.85 -11.87 -27.83
C SER A 205 7.19 -10.70 -27.10
N GLU A 206 6.43 -9.93 -27.87
CA GLU A 206 5.52 -8.90 -27.38
C GLU A 206 4.21 -9.00 -28.16
N ARG A 207 3.08 -8.87 -27.47
CA ARG A 207 1.77 -8.64 -28.07
C ARG A 207 0.96 -7.65 -27.25
#